data_AF-A0A0R2B4E7-F1
#
_entry.id   AF-A0A0R2B4E7-F1
#
_cell.length_a   1.000
_cell.length_b   1.000
_cell.length_c   1.000
_cell.angle_alpha   90.00
_cell.angle_beta   90.00
_cell.angle_gamma   90.00
#
_symmetry.space_group_name_H-M   'P 1'
#
loop_
_entity.id
_entity.type
_entity.pdbx_description
1 polymer ?
#
loop_
_entity_poly.entity_id
_entity_poly.type
_entity_poly.pdbx_seq_one_letter_code
_entity_poly.pdbx_strand_id
1 'polypeptide(L)'
;MVKIYTKVGDQGYTKQVTGKMVPKYGLQIQALGAIDKLDSWLGYVIANLSPKTAEMKSELMDVQRNLYDFQADIIVKRHHNTTLELVAYFERKIDKMNAELPVIKVFILPGMCFSLY
;
A
#
# COMPACT_ATOMS: atom_id res chain seq x y z
N MET A 1 -9.12 -18.72 -23.13
CA MET A 1 -8.81 -17.73 -22.08
C MET A 1 -10.02 -17.59 -21.17
N VAL A 2 -9.85 -17.66 -19.85
CA VAL A 2 -10.97 -17.55 -18.90
C VAL A 2 -11.48 -16.11 -18.89
N LYS A 3 -12.80 -15.90 -18.82
CA LYS A 3 -13.37 -14.56 -18.69
C LYS A 3 -12.94 -13.95 -17.35
N ILE A 4 -12.43 -12.73 -17.39
CA ILE A 4 -12.02 -11.99 -16.18
C ILE A 4 -13.25 -11.58 -15.35
N TYR A 5 -14.39 -11.32 -15.99
CA TYR A 5 -15.64 -10.97 -15.30
C TYR A 5 -16.59 -12.17 -15.14
N THR A 6 -17.26 -12.26 -13.99
CA THR A 6 -18.18 -13.36 -13.64
C THR A 6 -19.62 -12.91 -13.36
N LYS A 7 -19.87 -11.59 -13.23
CA LYS A 7 -21.17 -10.99 -12.85
C LYS A 7 -21.70 -11.35 -11.45
N VAL A 8 -20.97 -12.14 -10.66
CA VAL A 8 -21.37 -12.53 -9.30
C VAL A 8 -21.61 -11.32 -8.38
N GLY A 9 -20.91 -10.22 -8.63
CA GLY A 9 -21.00 -9.01 -7.80
C GLY A 9 -21.94 -7.92 -8.31
N ASP A 10 -22.75 -8.18 -9.34
CA ASP A 10 -23.59 -7.15 -9.97
C ASP A 10 -24.70 -6.65 -9.03
N GLN A 11 -25.11 -7.47 -8.05
CA GLN A 11 -26.10 -7.12 -7.03
C GLN A 11 -25.50 -6.34 -5.84
N GLY A 12 -24.26 -5.86 -5.94
CA GLY A 12 -23.60 -5.10 -4.87
C GLY A 12 -22.95 -5.93 -3.77
N TYR A 13 -22.83 -7.25 -3.96
CA TYR A 13 -22.17 -8.18 -3.04
C TYR A 13 -20.85 -8.71 -3.62
N THR A 14 -20.00 -9.28 -2.79
CA THR A 14 -18.78 -9.98 -3.20
C THR A 14 -18.55 -11.21 -2.34
N LYS A 15 -17.81 -12.19 -2.85
CA LYS A 15 -17.47 -13.42 -2.14
C LYS A 15 -16.16 -13.25 -1.39
N GLN A 16 -16.18 -13.36 -0.07
CA GLN A 16 -14.98 -13.41 0.77
C GLN A 16 -14.21 -14.72 0.57
N VAL A 17 -12.95 -14.78 1.04
CA VAL A 17 -12.12 -16.01 1.00
C VAL A 17 -12.79 -17.21 1.68
N THR A 18 -13.63 -16.95 2.69
CA THR A 18 -14.38 -17.98 3.44
C THR A 18 -15.57 -18.54 2.66
N GLY A 19 -15.86 -17.98 1.47
CA GLY A 19 -17.01 -18.30 0.66
C GLY A 19 -18.27 -17.51 0.99
N LYS A 20 -18.28 -16.72 2.07
CA LYS A 20 -19.41 -15.88 2.48
C LYS A 20 -19.62 -14.72 1.50
N MET A 21 -20.87 -14.43 1.16
CA MET A 21 -21.25 -13.21 0.44
C MET A 21 -21.36 -12.03 1.41
N VAL A 22 -20.71 -10.91 1.09
CA VAL A 22 -20.73 -9.68 1.89
C VAL A 22 -21.01 -8.45 1.02
N PRO A 23 -21.65 -7.40 1.57
CA PRO A 23 -21.88 -6.18 0.81
C PRO A 23 -20.57 -5.50 0.44
N LYS A 24 -20.48 -4.97 -0.79
CA LYS A 24 -19.29 -4.23 -1.28
C LYS A 24 -19.01 -2.95 -0.49
N TYR A 25 -20.02 -2.41 0.19
CA TYR A 25 -19.89 -1.23 1.05
C TYR A 25 -19.51 -1.58 2.51
N GLY A 26 -19.31 -2.87 2.84
CA GLY A 26 -18.90 -3.27 4.18
C GLY A 26 -17.49 -2.78 4.54
N LEU A 27 -17.24 -2.52 5.84
CA LEU A 27 -15.99 -1.95 6.33
C LEU A 27 -14.73 -2.72 5.88
N GLN A 28 -14.77 -4.05 5.92
CA GLN A 28 -13.65 -4.87 5.47
C GLN A 28 -13.33 -4.63 3.98
N ILE A 29 -14.36 -4.53 3.12
CA ILE A 29 -14.17 -4.31 1.68
C ILE A 29 -13.67 -2.89 1.41
N GLN A 30 -14.16 -1.89 2.14
CA GLN A 30 -13.66 -0.52 2.04
C GLN A 30 -12.18 -0.42 2.44
N ALA A 31 -11.78 -1.08 3.54
CA ALA A 31 -10.39 -1.13 3.97
C ALA A 31 -9.49 -1.75 2.90
N LEU A 32 -9.88 -2.90 2.34
CA LEU A 32 -9.15 -3.54 1.25
C LEU A 32 -9.03 -2.65 0.02
N GLY A 33 -10.13 -1.99 -0.39
CA GLY A 33 -10.12 -1.07 -1.52
C GLY A 33 -9.23 0.17 -1.28
N ALA A 34 -9.14 0.66 -0.05
CA ALA A 34 -8.23 1.74 0.30
C ALA A 34 -6.76 1.31 0.19
N ILE A 35 -6.43 0.10 0.66
CA ILE A 35 -5.07 -0.46 0.57
C ILE A 35 -4.71 -0.75 -0.89
N ASP A 36 -5.64 -1.32 -1.67
CA ASP A 36 -5.45 -1.61 -3.10
C ASP A 36 -5.21 -0.32 -3.92
N LYS A 37 -5.92 0.75 -3.58
CA LYS A 37 -5.68 2.08 -4.16
C LYS A 37 -4.28 2.62 -3.81
N LEU A 38 -3.84 2.47 -2.56
CA LEU A 38 -2.48 2.85 -2.15
C LEU A 38 -1.42 2.07 -2.93
N ASP A 39 -1.59 0.74 -3.04
CA ASP A 39 -0.67 -0.12 -3.78
C ASP A 39 -0.61 0.24 -5.27
N SER A 40 -1.75 0.55 -5.89
CA SER A 40 -1.82 1.04 -7.28
C SER A 40 -1.05 2.35 -7.48
N TRP A 41 -1.19 3.31 -6.56
CA TRP A 41 -0.42 4.56 -6.61
C TRP A 41 1.07 4.33 -6.40
N LEU A 42 1.44 3.40 -5.52
CA LEU A 42 2.83 3.04 -5.29
C LEU A 42 3.45 2.41 -6.55
N GLY A 43 2.71 1.52 -7.23
CA GLY A 43 3.10 0.97 -8.53
C GLY A 43 3.30 2.07 -9.59
N TYR A 44 2.41 3.06 -9.63
CA TYR A 44 2.57 4.23 -10.50
C TYR A 44 3.86 5.01 -10.18
N VAL A 45 4.15 5.27 -8.90
CA VAL A 45 5.40 5.95 -8.48
C VAL A 45 6.63 5.15 -8.90
N ILE A 46 6.64 3.83 -8.66
CA ILE A 46 7.74 2.94 -9.04
C ILE A 46 8.00 2.98 -10.56
N ALA A 47 6.93 3.00 -11.37
CA ALA A 47 7.03 3.08 -12.82
C ALA A 47 7.59 4.42 -13.33
N ASN A 48 7.50 5.48 -12.52
CA ASN A 48 7.94 6.84 -12.87
C ASN A 48 9.23 7.27 -12.13
N LEU A 49 9.95 6.34 -11.50
CA LEU A 49 11.23 6.66 -10.85
C LEU A 49 12.25 7.16 -11.89
N SER A 50 12.93 8.26 -11.55
CA SER A 50 14.05 8.77 -12.33
C SER A 50 15.33 7.95 -12.05
N PRO A 51 16.39 8.07 -12.89
CA PRO A 51 17.69 7.47 -12.60
C PRO A 51 18.26 7.88 -11.23
N LYS A 52 17.98 9.10 -10.75
CA LYS A 52 18.44 9.60 -9.44
C LYS A 52 17.74 8.94 -8.25
N THR A 53 16.58 8.36 -8.47
CA THR A 53 15.73 7.74 -7.43
C THR A 53 15.56 6.24 -7.67
N ALA A 54 16.30 5.66 -8.61
CA ALA A 54 16.15 4.27 -9.03
C ALA A 54 16.45 3.28 -7.89
N GLU A 55 17.32 3.66 -6.96
CA GLU A 55 17.65 2.87 -5.76
C GLU A 55 16.45 2.64 -4.83
N MET A 56 15.45 3.54 -4.83
CA MET A 56 14.23 3.38 -4.04
C MET A 56 13.34 2.25 -4.54
N LYS A 57 13.52 1.78 -5.78
CA LYS A 57 12.65 0.80 -6.41
C LYS A 57 12.49 -0.46 -5.57
N SER A 58 13.58 -1.02 -5.06
CA SER A 58 13.52 -2.26 -4.28
C SER A 58 12.72 -2.07 -3.00
N GLU A 59 12.97 -0.98 -2.28
CA GLU A 59 12.29 -0.67 -1.03
C GLU A 59 10.80 -0.38 -1.23
N LEU A 60 10.43 0.34 -2.28
CA LEU A 60 9.01 0.57 -2.61
C LEU A 60 8.31 -0.75 -3.01
N MET A 61 8.98 -1.65 -3.73
CA MET A 61 8.45 -2.98 -4.03
C MET A 61 8.31 -3.85 -2.76
N ASP A 62 9.21 -3.71 -1.78
CA ASP A 62 9.04 -4.34 -0.46
C ASP A 62 7.79 -3.81 0.26
N VAL A 63 7.53 -2.51 0.19
CA VAL A 63 6.29 -1.93 0.73
C VAL A 63 5.06 -2.52 0.03
N GLN A 64 5.05 -2.66 -1.30
CA GLN A 64 3.95 -3.31 -2.03
C GLN A 64 3.70 -4.76 -1.55
N ARG A 65 4.77 -5.54 -1.36
CA ARG A 65 4.68 -6.90 -0.81
C ARG A 65 4.03 -6.91 0.58
N ASN A 66 4.48 -6.02 1.46
CA ASN A 66 3.92 -5.89 2.80
C ASN A 66 2.44 -5.46 2.79
N LEU A 67 2.04 -4.58 1.87
CA LEU A 67 0.62 -4.19 1.71
C LEU A 67 -0.24 -5.36 1.25
N TYR A 68 0.27 -6.22 0.36
CA TYR A 68 -0.42 -7.44 -0.07
C TYR A 68 -0.61 -8.43 1.09
N ASP A 69 0.44 -8.66 1.89
CA ASP A 69 0.34 -9.48 3.11
C ASP A 69 -0.64 -8.88 4.13
N PHE A 70 -0.66 -7.57 4.28
CA PHE A 70 -1.60 -6.88 5.16
C PHE A 70 -3.06 -7.03 4.69
N GLN A 71 -3.32 -6.98 3.37
CA GLN A 71 -4.64 -7.30 2.84
C GLN A 71 -5.04 -8.76 3.17
N ALA A 72 -4.11 -9.70 3.07
CA ALA A 72 -4.35 -11.09 3.44
C ALA A 72 -4.66 -11.25 4.93
N ASP A 73 -3.95 -10.54 5.82
CA ASP A 73 -4.22 -10.54 7.28
C ASP A 73 -5.64 -10.05 7.60
N ILE A 74 -6.15 -9.06 6.86
CA ILE A 74 -7.52 -8.53 7.05
C ILE A 74 -8.59 -9.57 6.71
N ILE A 75 -8.32 -10.44 5.73
CA ILE A 75 -9.31 -11.37 5.17
C ILE A 75 -9.21 -12.76 5.81
N VAL A 76 -7.99 -13.24 6.04
CA VAL A 76 -7.68 -14.61 6.43
C VAL A 76 -7.38 -14.66 7.93
N LYS A 77 -8.31 -15.23 8.71
CA LYS A 77 -8.24 -15.26 10.19
C LYS A 77 -6.96 -15.81 10.81
N ARG A 78 -6.17 -16.60 10.08
CA ARG A 78 -4.93 -17.24 10.58
C ARG A 78 -3.68 -16.74 9.86
N HIS A 79 -3.82 -15.70 9.04
CA HIS A 79 -2.70 -15.02 8.39
C HIS A 79 -2.38 -13.80 9.25
N HIS A 80 -1.16 -13.76 9.77
CA HIS A 80 -0.68 -12.72 10.71
C HIS A 80 0.78 -12.38 10.39
N ASN A 81 1.02 -11.91 9.17
CA ASN A 81 2.37 -11.56 8.71
C ASN A 81 2.74 -10.11 9.07
N THR A 82 1.74 -9.24 9.26
CA THR A 82 1.94 -7.89 9.78
C THR A 82 2.20 -7.95 11.28
N THR A 83 3.45 -7.75 11.66
CA THR A 83 3.91 -7.86 13.05
C THR A 83 4.43 -6.51 13.57
N LEU A 84 4.63 -6.42 14.89
CA LEU A 84 5.29 -5.26 15.50
C LEU A 84 6.74 -5.09 15.01
N GLU A 85 7.40 -6.17 14.60
CA GLU A 85 8.74 -6.08 14.01
C GLU A 85 8.71 -5.37 12.65
N LEU A 86 7.65 -5.56 11.86
CA LEU A 86 7.47 -4.83 10.60
C LEU A 86 7.25 -3.33 10.84
N VAL A 87 6.51 -2.97 11.91
CA VAL A 87 6.36 -1.56 12.32
C VAL A 87 7.71 -0.97 12.70
N ALA A 88 8.47 -1.67 13.57
CA ALA A 88 9.81 -1.24 13.98
C ALA A 88 10.78 -1.14 12.79
N TYR A 89 10.65 -2.02 11.80
CA TYR A 89 11.41 -1.93 10.55
C TYR A 89 11.12 -0.62 9.80
N PHE A 90 9.86 -0.22 9.66
CA PHE A 90 9.50 1.04 9.01
C PHE A 90 9.94 2.27 9.80
N GLU A 91 9.83 2.24 11.13
CA GLU A 91 10.33 3.31 12.00
C GLU A 91 11.83 3.55 11.79
N ARG A 92 12.64 2.47 11.78
CA ARG A 92 14.09 2.57 11.49
C ARG A 92 14.38 3.16 10.11
N LYS A 93 13.55 2.87 9.10
CA LYS A 93 13.69 3.45 7.75
C LYS A 93 13.35 4.94 7.74
N ILE A 94 12.27 5.33 8.40
CA ILE A 94 11.87 6.73 8.55
C ILE A 94 12.98 7.51 9.25
N ASP A 95 13.53 6.98 10.34
CA ASP A 95 14.62 7.63 11.09
C ASP A 95 15.87 7.83 10.23
N LYS A 96 16.24 6.81 9.43
CA LYS A 96 17.37 6.93 8.49
C LYS A 96 17.14 8.05 7.47
N MET A 97 15.96 8.10 6.85
CA MET A 97 15.63 9.13 5.86
C MET A 97 15.59 10.53 6.51
N ASN A 98 15.02 10.64 7.71
CA ASN A 98 14.94 11.90 8.44
C ASN A 98 16.32 12.44 8.84
N ALA A 99 17.28 11.57 9.14
CA ALA A 99 18.65 11.99 9.48
C ALA A 99 19.39 12.65 8.31
N GLU A 100 18.97 12.40 7.06
CA GLU A 100 19.53 13.00 5.86
C GLU A 100 18.85 14.35 5.50
N LEU A 101 17.74 14.69 6.17
CA LEU A 101 16.98 15.91 5.89
C LEU A 101 17.45 17.08 6.78
N PRO A 102 17.52 18.30 6.22
CA PRO A 102 17.69 19.49 7.03
C PRO A 102 16.45 19.73 7.89
N VAL A 103 16.59 20.50 8.97
CA VAL A 103 15.46 20.86 9.84
C VAL A 103 14.39 21.62 9.05
N ILE A 104 13.21 21.01 8.90
CA ILE A 104 12.05 21.59 8.22
C ILE A 104 11.34 22.54 9.19
N LYS A 105 11.42 23.85 8.94
CA LYS A 105 10.82 24.90 9.78
C LYS A 105 9.46 25.39 9.30
N VAL A 106 9.02 24.94 8.12
CA VAL A 106 7.82 25.43 7.44
C VAL A 106 7.01 24.27 6.87
N PHE A 107 5.72 24.49 6.65
CA PHE A 107 4.86 23.51 6.00
C PHE A 107 5.28 23.31 4.53
N ILE A 108 5.32 22.05 4.07
CA ILE A 108 5.67 21.70 2.69
C ILE A 108 4.39 21.54 1.88
N LEU A 109 4.28 22.29 0.78
CA LEU A 109 3.19 22.12 -0.19
C LEU A 109 3.54 20.98 -1.17
N PRO A 110 2.70 19.94 -1.30
CA PRO A 110 2.96 18.83 -2.20
C PRO A 110 2.93 19.30 -3.66
N GLY A 111 3.89 18.83 -4.47
CA GLY A 111 3.97 19.11 -5.91
C GLY A 111 5.08 20.07 -6.34
N MET A 112 5.73 20.74 -5.39
CA MET A 112 6.94 21.54 -5.68
C MET A 112 8.17 20.69 -5.39
N CYS A 113 9.02 20.44 -6.40
CA CYS A 113 10.37 19.97 -6.18
C CYS A 113 11.18 21.15 -5.62
N PHE A 114 11.17 21.32 -4.30
CA PHE A 114 12.02 22.29 -3.64
C PHE A 114 13.46 21.78 -3.73
N SER A 115 14.27 22.36 -4.62
CA SER A 115 15.71 22.37 -4.41
C SER A 115 15.94 23.27 -3.21
N LEU A 116 16.29 22.70 -2.05
CA LEU A 116 16.73 23.46 -0.88
C LEU A 116 18.19 23.94 -1.00
N TYR A 117 18.70 23.98 -2.24
CA TYR A 117 19.99 24.54 -2.63
C TYR A 117 19.82 25.34 -3.93
#